data_AF-A0A9X9EQN4-F1
#
_entry.id   AF-A0A9X9EQN4-F1
#
_cell.length_a   1.000
_cell.length_b   1.000
_cell.length_c   1.000
_cell.angle_alpha   90.00
_cell.angle_beta   90.00
_cell.angle_gamma   90.00
#
_symmetry.space_group_name_H-M   'P 1'
#
loop_
_entity.id
_entity.type
_entity.pdbx_description
1 polymer ?
#
loop_
_entity_poly.entity_id
_entity_poly.type
_entity_poly.pdbx_seq_one_letter_code
_entity_poly.pdbx_strand_id
1 'polypeptide(L)'
;MKGHQNESNLQEEEQICSVEPKDEEINSLALKVKEIIQSSGCQNEDVIFLCIGSDRSVGDSLGPLVGTMLKEHMVPYRVYGTLENPVHAFNLKDTLKEIRKQFKKPLIFSVDACLGDQNQVGYVFLKDGPLVPGKALKKVLPEVGDYHIIGMVNYIDPLPTMQFLNDTRLYTVMNLANKIVKIITSGIK
;
A
#
# COMPACT_ATOMS: atom_id res chain seq x y z
N MET A 1 -50.44 39.99 -21.90
CA MET A 1 -49.11 39.41 -22.15
C MET A 1 -48.45 39.16 -20.80
N LYS A 2 -47.95 37.94 -20.61
CA LYS A 2 -47.30 37.39 -19.40
C LYS A 2 -46.10 38.28 -19.02
N GLY A 3 -45.74 38.52 -17.75
CA GLY A 3 -45.54 37.58 -16.64
C GLY A 3 -44.04 37.50 -16.35
N HIS A 4 -43.64 37.76 -15.11
CA HIS A 4 -42.29 37.84 -14.55
C HIS A 4 -41.25 36.82 -15.06
N GLN A 5 -39.96 37.20 -15.09
CA GLN A 5 -38.95 36.76 -14.10
C GLN A 5 -37.56 37.38 -14.35
N ASN A 6 -36.92 37.75 -13.24
CA ASN A 6 -35.49 38.10 -13.08
C ASN A 6 -34.64 36.82 -13.11
N GLU A 7 -33.46 36.88 -13.73
CA GLU A 7 -32.22 36.17 -13.33
C GLU A 7 -31.07 37.05 -13.84
N SER A 8 -30.51 38.02 -13.11
CA SER A 8 -29.55 37.93 -12.00
C SER A 8 -28.49 36.84 -12.11
N ASN A 9 -27.29 37.30 -12.51
CA ASN A 9 -26.02 37.11 -11.82
C ASN A 9 -25.24 35.78 -11.95
N LEU A 10 -23.93 36.00 -12.11
CA LEU A 10 -22.80 35.14 -11.70
C LEU A 10 -22.45 34.00 -12.66
N GLN A 11 -21.65 34.35 -13.68
CA GLN A 11 -20.56 33.48 -14.13
C GLN A 11 -19.46 33.50 -13.05
N GLU A 12 -19.63 32.70 -12.00
CA GLU A 12 -18.51 32.18 -11.22
C GLU A 12 -18.26 30.77 -11.77
N GLU A 13 -17.29 30.66 -12.67
CA GLU A 13 -16.66 29.36 -12.93
C GLU A 13 -15.97 28.95 -11.64
N GLU A 14 -16.64 28.07 -10.88
CA GLU A 14 -16.04 27.38 -9.74
C GLU A 14 -14.73 26.74 -10.20
N GLN A 15 -13.64 27.31 -9.73
CA GLN A 15 -12.33 26.71 -9.75
C GLN A 15 -12.41 25.39 -8.96
N ILE A 16 -12.69 24.29 -9.66
CA ILE A 16 -12.57 22.94 -9.13
C ILE A 16 -11.08 22.71 -8.88
N CYS A 17 -10.63 23.10 -7.70
CA CYS A 17 -9.32 22.76 -7.20
C CYS A 17 -9.35 21.26 -6.86
N SER A 18 -9.04 20.42 -7.85
CA SER A 18 -8.71 19.02 -7.59
C SER A 18 -7.37 18.99 -6.85
N VAL A 19 -7.38 19.24 -5.55
CA VAL A 19 -6.22 19.03 -4.69
C VAL A 19 -6.09 17.52 -4.54
N GLU A 20 -5.39 16.93 -5.51
CA GLU A 20 -4.95 15.55 -5.40
C GLU A 20 -4.06 15.46 -4.14
N PRO A 21 -4.24 14.47 -3.23
CA PRO A 21 -3.47 14.41 -1.99
C PRO A 21 -2.03 14.00 -2.36
N LYS A 22 -1.18 14.99 -2.65
CA LYS A 22 -0.10 14.76 -3.62
C LYS A 22 1.29 14.59 -3.02
N ASP A 23 1.79 15.50 -2.20
CA ASP A 23 3.21 15.45 -1.77
C ASP A 23 3.42 15.54 -0.26
N GLU A 24 2.63 16.34 0.47
CA GLU A 24 2.83 16.53 1.92
C GLU A 24 2.61 15.24 2.73
N GLU A 25 1.55 14.48 2.42
CA GLU A 25 1.28 13.19 3.07
C GLU A 25 2.36 12.15 2.77
N ILE A 26 2.83 12.10 1.51
CA ILE A 26 3.93 11.21 1.08
C ILE A 26 5.20 11.56 1.86
N ASN A 27 5.51 12.86 1.96
CA ASN A 27 6.68 13.33 2.69
C ASN A 27 6.58 13.01 4.19
N SER A 28 5.41 13.21 4.80
CA SER A 28 5.18 12.87 6.20
C SER A 28 5.38 11.37 6.47
N LEU A 29 4.84 10.50 5.60
CA LEU A 29 5.03 9.06 5.71
C LEU A 29 6.49 8.66 5.46
N ALA A 30 7.17 9.28 4.49
CA ALA A 30 8.58 9.02 4.20
C ALA A 30 9.48 9.37 5.39
N LEU A 31 9.23 10.51 6.04
CA LEU A 31 9.93 10.91 7.27
C LEU A 31 9.72 9.90 8.39
N LYS A 32 8.49 9.43 8.61
CA LYS A 32 8.20 8.40 9.61
C LYS A 32 8.92 7.07 9.33
N VAL A 33 8.91 6.60 8.08
CA VAL A 33 9.66 5.38 7.70
C VAL A 33 11.15 5.55 7.97
N LYS A 34 11.71 6.71 7.61
CA LYS A 34 13.12 7.04 7.88
C LYS A 34 13.42 7.06 9.37
N GLU A 35 12.59 7.72 10.18
CA GLU A 35 12.72 7.78 11.64
C GLU A 35 12.68 6.39 12.28
N ILE A 36 11.76 5.52 11.83
CA ILE A 36 11.66 4.14 12.32
C ILE A 36 12.94 3.36 12.02
N ILE A 37 13.42 3.42 10.77
CA ILE A 37 14.66 2.72 10.37
C ILE A 37 15.84 3.26 11.18
N GLN A 38 15.99 4.57 11.31
CA GLN A 38 17.09 5.17 12.08
C GLN A 38 17.03 4.83 13.57
N SER A 39 15.85 4.87 14.17
CA SER A 39 15.66 4.61 15.61
C SER A 39 15.85 3.13 15.97
N SER A 40 15.66 2.22 15.01
CA SER A 40 15.87 0.78 15.22
C SER A 40 17.35 0.40 15.40
N GLY A 41 18.28 1.24 14.92
CA GLY A 41 19.72 0.96 14.92
C GLY A 41 20.15 -0.20 14.02
N CYS A 42 19.27 -0.73 13.17
CA CYS A 42 19.60 -1.80 12.24
C CYS A 42 20.41 -1.28 11.04
N GLN A 43 21.24 -2.14 10.47
CA GLN A 43 21.88 -1.84 9.18
C GLN A 43 20.84 -1.94 8.06
N ASN A 44 21.07 -1.27 6.93
CA ASN A 44 20.13 -1.25 5.81
C ASN A 44 19.79 -2.65 5.31
N GLU A 45 20.77 -3.54 5.27
CA GLU A 45 20.59 -4.92 4.88
C GLU A 45 19.61 -5.64 5.83
N ASP A 46 19.58 -5.31 7.12
CA ASP A 46 18.68 -5.93 8.11
C ASP A 46 17.26 -5.35 8.08
N VAL A 47 17.00 -4.36 7.22
CA VAL A 47 15.65 -3.89 6.89
C VAL A 47 15.08 -4.74 5.76
N ILE A 48 13.88 -5.25 5.97
CA ILE A 48 13.18 -6.10 5.01
C ILE A 48 11.83 -5.46 4.65
N PHE A 49 11.61 -5.24 3.36
CA PHE A 49 10.28 -4.99 2.81
C PHE A 49 9.70 -6.31 2.31
N LEU A 50 8.66 -6.79 3.01
CA LEU A 50 7.93 -8.01 2.67
C LEU A 50 6.61 -7.63 2.00
N CYS A 51 6.62 -7.60 0.68
CA CYS A 51 5.47 -7.19 -0.11
C CYS A 51 4.56 -8.38 -0.39
N ILE A 52 3.38 -8.36 0.22
CA ILE A 52 2.41 -9.45 0.24
C ILE A 52 1.34 -9.21 -0.82
N GLY A 53 1.00 -10.27 -1.54
CA GLY A 53 -0.02 -10.27 -2.58
C GLY A 53 0.32 -11.23 -3.72
N SER A 54 -0.52 -11.25 -4.74
CA SER A 54 -0.36 -12.05 -5.94
C SER A 54 -0.69 -11.24 -7.19
N ASP A 55 0.07 -11.47 -8.24
CA ASP A 55 -0.15 -10.98 -9.60
C ASP A 55 -1.40 -11.59 -10.29
N ARG A 56 -2.06 -12.57 -9.66
CA ARG A 56 -3.22 -13.27 -10.24
C ARG A 56 -4.54 -12.51 -10.13
N SER A 57 -4.60 -11.44 -9.34
CA SER A 57 -5.75 -10.54 -9.23
C SER A 57 -5.28 -9.10 -9.12
N VAL A 58 -5.96 -8.18 -9.81
CA VAL A 58 -5.56 -6.76 -9.83
C VAL A 58 -5.54 -6.18 -8.42
N GLY A 59 -6.56 -6.46 -7.60
CA GLY A 59 -6.59 -5.94 -6.23
C GLY A 59 -5.52 -6.51 -5.31
N ASP A 60 -4.97 -7.67 -5.62
CA ASP A 60 -3.94 -8.35 -4.82
C ASP A 60 -2.52 -8.09 -5.34
N SER A 61 -2.37 -7.40 -6.47
CA SER A 61 -1.06 -7.22 -7.14
C SER A 61 -0.23 -6.07 -6.57
N LEU A 62 -0.78 -5.27 -5.64
CA LEU A 62 -0.10 -4.11 -5.05
C LEU A 62 1.25 -4.49 -4.46
N GLY A 63 1.31 -5.53 -3.62
CA GLY A 63 2.56 -5.97 -2.99
C GLY A 63 3.62 -6.36 -4.03
N PRO A 64 3.36 -7.35 -4.89
CA PRO A 64 4.29 -7.76 -5.95
C PRO A 64 4.76 -6.60 -6.84
N LEU A 65 3.88 -5.64 -7.17
CA LEU A 65 4.25 -4.43 -7.92
C LEU A 65 5.22 -3.55 -7.14
N VAL A 66 4.90 -3.22 -5.88
CA VAL A 66 5.78 -2.42 -5.02
C VAL A 66 7.15 -3.09 -4.89
N GLY A 67 7.20 -4.40 -4.63
CA GLY A 67 8.46 -5.10 -4.46
C GLY A 67 9.31 -5.15 -5.73
N THR A 68 8.69 -5.34 -6.90
CA THR A 68 9.41 -5.23 -8.19
C THR A 68 10.01 -3.84 -8.34
N MET A 69 9.21 -2.78 -8.13
CA MET A 69 9.67 -1.40 -8.29
C MET A 69 10.77 -1.03 -7.29
N LEU A 70 10.70 -1.50 -6.04
CA LEU A 70 11.76 -1.28 -5.06
C LEU A 70 13.09 -1.92 -5.50
N LYS A 71 13.04 -3.13 -6.09
CA LYS A 71 14.25 -3.76 -6.65
C LYS A 71 14.80 -2.99 -7.85
N GLU A 72 13.93 -2.51 -8.74
CA GLU A 72 14.33 -1.67 -9.89
C GLU A 72 14.99 -0.36 -9.45
N HIS A 73 14.54 0.22 -8.34
CA HIS A 73 15.15 1.41 -7.73
C HIS A 73 16.43 1.12 -6.96
N MET A 74 16.88 -0.15 -6.89
CA MET A 74 18.10 -0.58 -6.19
C MET A 74 18.17 -0.07 -4.75
N VAL A 75 17.05 -0.13 -4.01
CA VAL A 75 17.03 0.26 -2.60
C VAL A 75 18.05 -0.58 -1.80
N PRO A 76 18.68 -0.02 -0.75
CA PRO A 76 19.70 -0.74 0.02
C PRO A 76 19.10 -1.78 0.98
N TYR A 77 17.78 -1.94 0.96
CA TYR A 77 17.01 -2.84 1.81
C TYR A 77 16.76 -4.17 1.11
N ARG A 78 16.47 -5.23 1.89
CA ARG A 78 16.08 -6.51 1.33
C ARG A 78 14.60 -6.48 0.95
N VAL A 79 14.27 -7.00 -0.24
CA VAL A 79 12.90 -6.99 -0.77
C VAL A 79 12.44 -8.41 -1.10
N TYR A 80 11.35 -8.83 -0.47
CA TYR A 80 10.66 -10.10 -0.71
C TYR A 80 9.26 -9.82 -1.24
N GLY A 81 8.79 -10.66 -2.16
CA GLY A 81 7.52 -10.46 -2.84
C GLY A 81 7.66 -9.50 -4.02
N THR A 82 7.92 -10.04 -5.19
CA THR A 82 7.96 -9.31 -6.46
C THR A 82 6.97 -9.95 -7.42
N LEU A 83 6.74 -9.34 -8.59
CA LEU A 83 5.98 -10.00 -9.66
C LEU A 83 6.61 -11.34 -10.08
N GLU A 84 7.94 -11.40 -10.15
CA GLU A 84 8.66 -12.64 -10.49
C GLU A 84 8.56 -13.70 -9.37
N ASN A 85 8.64 -13.27 -8.11
CA ASN A 85 8.65 -14.13 -6.94
C ASN A 85 7.62 -13.63 -5.90
N PRO A 86 6.31 -13.83 -6.12
CA PRO A 86 5.27 -13.29 -5.26
C PRO A 86 5.25 -13.98 -3.90
N VAL A 87 4.91 -13.22 -2.86
CA VAL A 87 4.66 -13.75 -1.51
C VAL A 87 3.20 -13.56 -1.18
N HIS A 88 2.49 -14.66 -1.00
CA HIS A 88 1.05 -14.70 -0.76
C HIS A 88 0.73 -15.70 0.36
N ALA A 89 -0.55 -15.82 0.72
CA ALA A 89 -1.02 -16.67 1.82
C ALA A 89 -0.47 -18.11 1.83
N PHE A 90 -0.21 -18.72 0.66
CA PHE A 90 0.22 -20.12 0.58
C PHE A 90 1.72 -20.34 0.86
N ASN A 91 2.59 -19.35 0.60
CA ASN A 91 4.06 -19.48 0.77
C ASN A 91 4.62 -18.57 1.88
N LEU A 92 3.83 -17.60 2.37
CA LEU A 92 4.22 -16.65 3.42
C LEU A 92 4.89 -17.31 4.63
N LYS A 93 4.35 -18.44 5.12
CA LYS A 93 4.90 -19.15 6.28
C LYS A 93 6.33 -19.62 6.03
N ASP A 94 6.63 -20.09 4.83
CA ASP A 94 7.95 -20.62 4.49
C ASP A 94 8.93 -19.48 4.19
N THR A 95 8.49 -18.41 3.53
CA THR A 95 9.26 -17.17 3.37
C THR A 95 9.68 -16.58 4.73
N LEU A 96 8.78 -16.54 5.71
CA LEU A 96 9.11 -16.05 7.05
C LEU A 96 10.09 -16.96 7.79
N LYS A 97 10.03 -18.28 7.59
CA LYS A 97 11.04 -19.19 8.15
C LYS A 97 12.41 -18.94 7.54
N GLU A 98 12.48 -18.69 6.24
CA GLU A 98 13.73 -18.37 5.55
C GLU A 98 14.34 -17.07 6.07
N ILE A 99 13.54 -15.99 6.12
CA ILE A 99 13.92 -14.70 6.68
C ILE A 99 14.50 -14.86 8.10
N ARG A 100 13.81 -15.60 8.98
CA ARG A 100 14.24 -15.82 10.36
C ARG A 100 15.48 -16.70 10.49
N LYS A 101 15.78 -17.55 9.50
CA LYS A 101 17.02 -18.34 9.46
C LYS A 101 18.19 -17.51 8.98
N GLN A 102 17.96 -16.61 8.04
CA GLN A 102 19.01 -15.83 7.39
C GLN A 102 19.39 -14.57 8.20
N PHE A 103 18.43 -13.96 8.90
CA PHE A 103 18.62 -12.66 9.57
C PHE A 103 18.32 -12.74 11.06
N LYS A 104 19.19 -12.12 11.86
CA LYS A 104 19.03 -12.06 13.31
C LYS A 104 18.31 -10.77 13.69
N LYS A 105 17.02 -10.89 14.04
CA LYS A 105 16.14 -9.76 14.41
C LYS A 105 16.08 -8.66 13.32
N PRO A 106 15.68 -8.99 12.08
CA PRO A 106 15.48 -7.98 11.06
C PRO A 106 14.32 -7.05 11.43
N LEU A 107 14.37 -5.80 10.95
CA LEU A 107 13.23 -4.88 10.95
C LEU A 107 12.38 -5.14 9.70
N ILE A 108 11.15 -5.60 9.87
CA ILE A 108 10.29 -6.02 8.77
C ILE A 108 9.14 -5.03 8.58
N PHE A 109 9.09 -4.39 7.40
CA PHE A 109 7.94 -3.66 6.90
C PHE A 109 7.15 -4.56 5.95
N SER A 110 5.92 -4.91 6.30
CA SER A 110 5.03 -5.57 5.34
C SER A 110 4.32 -4.55 4.45
N VAL A 111 4.06 -4.91 3.20
CA VAL A 111 3.25 -4.11 2.27
C VAL A 111 2.11 -4.97 1.79
N ASP A 112 0.86 -4.50 1.92
CA ASP A 112 -0.32 -5.28 1.52
C ASP A 112 -1.42 -4.36 0.95
N ALA A 113 -2.33 -4.96 0.18
CA ALA A 113 -3.55 -4.31 -0.26
C ALA A 113 -4.69 -4.59 0.72
N CYS A 114 -5.57 -3.60 0.92
CA CYS A 114 -6.78 -3.78 1.71
C CYS A 114 -7.98 -3.17 1.02
N LEU A 115 -9.16 -3.70 1.37
CA LEU A 115 -10.45 -3.09 1.06
C LEU A 115 -10.87 -2.21 2.25
N GLY A 116 -11.37 -1.02 1.98
CA GLY A 116 -11.78 -0.06 3.01
C GLY A 116 -13.10 0.63 2.70
N ASP A 117 -13.28 1.82 3.27
CA ASP A 117 -14.40 2.69 2.93
C ASP A 117 -14.18 3.36 1.57
N GLN A 118 -15.25 3.74 0.89
CA GLN A 118 -15.18 4.36 -0.45
C GLN A 118 -14.32 5.65 -0.46
N ASN A 119 -14.36 6.43 0.62
CA ASN A 119 -13.57 7.65 0.77
C ASN A 119 -12.08 7.41 1.06
N GLN A 120 -11.69 6.18 1.38
CA GLN A 120 -10.30 5.81 1.66
C GLN A 120 -9.58 5.23 0.45
N VAL A 121 -10.28 4.94 -0.65
CA VAL A 121 -9.67 4.36 -1.85
C VAL A 121 -8.58 5.29 -2.39
N GLY A 122 -7.38 4.75 -2.61
CA GLY A 122 -6.21 5.50 -3.06
C GLY A 122 -5.34 6.08 -1.94
N TYR A 123 -5.70 5.83 -0.66
CA TYR A 123 -4.90 6.22 0.50
C TYR A 123 -3.87 5.14 0.86
N VAL A 124 -2.76 5.60 1.44
CA VAL A 124 -1.69 4.75 1.98
C VAL A 124 -1.60 4.99 3.48
N PHE A 125 -1.56 3.92 4.26
CA PHE A 125 -1.44 3.98 5.71
C PHE A 125 -0.18 3.26 6.15
N LEU A 126 0.62 3.91 7.00
CA LEU A 126 1.67 3.27 7.79
C LEU A 126 1.13 3.01 9.20
N LYS A 127 1.27 1.78 9.68
CA LYS A 127 0.81 1.37 11.00
C LYS A 127 1.90 0.61 11.75
N ASP A 128 1.91 0.80 13.07
CA ASP A 128 2.74 0.05 14.00
C ASP A 128 2.13 -1.32 14.28
N GLY A 129 2.99 -2.29 14.53
CA GLY A 129 2.66 -3.67 14.82
C GLY A 129 2.48 -4.55 13.58
N PRO A 130 2.33 -5.86 13.82
CA PRO A 130 2.24 -6.83 12.75
C PRO A 130 0.95 -6.69 11.95
N LEU A 131 1.06 -6.94 10.66
CA LEU A 131 -0.06 -7.22 9.79
C LEU A 131 -0.61 -8.61 10.09
N VAL A 132 -1.93 -8.76 9.99
CA VAL A 132 -2.63 -10.06 10.00
C VAL A 132 -3.17 -10.32 8.58
N PRO A 133 -2.40 -10.97 7.69
CA PRO A 133 -2.85 -11.20 6.33
C PRO A 133 -4.04 -12.14 6.28
N GLY A 134 -4.87 -12.03 5.24
CA GLY A 134 -5.85 -13.06 4.89
C GLY A 134 -7.04 -13.20 5.83
N LYS A 135 -7.49 -12.14 6.53
CA LYS A 135 -8.78 -12.14 7.26
C LYS A 135 -9.95 -12.66 6.41
N ALA A 136 -9.92 -12.42 5.10
CA ALA A 136 -10.93 -12.90 4.15
C ALA A 136 -10.82 -14.40 3.80
N LEU A 137 -9.67 -15.05 4.03
CA LEU A 137 -9.37 -16.41 3.54
C LEU A 137 -9.65 -17.52 4.56
N LYS A 138 -10.20 -17.22 5.74
CA LYS A 138 -10.49 -18.17 6.85
C LYS A 138 -9.29 -19.04 7.28
N LYS A 139 -8.06 -18.70 6.88
CA LYS A 139 -6.82 -19.37 7.27
C LYS A 139 -6.17 -18.57 8.39
N VAL A 140 -5.63 -19.26 9.40
CA VAL A 140 -4.78 -18.64 10.42
C VAL A 140 -3.40 -18.42 9.82
N LEU A 141 -3.19 -17.24 9.24
CA LEU A 141 -1.87 -16.82 8.77
C LEU A 141 -1.07 -16.22 9.95
N PRO A 142 0.27 -16.40 9.97
CA PRO A 142 1.09 -15.79 11.00
C PRO A 142 1.03 -14.26 10.88
N GLU A 143 1.11 -13.59 12.02
CA GLU A 143 1.38 -12.16 12.11
C GLU A 143 2.72 -11.82 11.45
N VAL A 144 2.76 -10.71 10.71
CA VAL A 144 3.87 -10.35 9.82
C VAL A 144 4.31 -8.91 10.02
N GLY A 145 5.62 -8.73 10.19
CA GLY A 145 6.21 -7.40 10.25
C GLY A 145 6.23 -6.81 11.65
N ASP A 146 7.08 -5.81 11.81
CA ASP A 146 7.07 -4.88 12.95
C ASP A 146 6.21 -3.65 12.60
N TYR A 147 6.17 -3.31 11.31
CA TYR A 147 5.33 -2.26 10.74
C TYR A 147 4.65 -2.76 9.48
N HIS A 148 3.57 -2.10 9.08
CA HIS A 148 2.89 -2.42 7.84
C HIS A 148 2.40 -1.18 7.10
N ILE A 149 2.53 -1.24 5.77
CA ILE A 149 2.07 -0.24 4.82
C ILE A 149 0.90 -0.84 4.06
N ILE A 150 -0.28 -0.24 4.18
CA ILE A 150 -1.50 -0.70 3.50
C ILE A 150 -1.90 0.31 2.44
N GLY A 151 -2.12 -0.16 1.22
CA GLY A 151 -2.82 0.60 0.17
C GLY A 151 -4.29 0.21 0.09
N MET A 152 -5.19 1.19 0.13
CA MET A 152 -6.62 0.97 -0.05
C MET A 152 -6.98 0.90 -1.53
N VAL A 153 -7.02 -0.31 -2.07
CA VAL A 153 -7.14 -0.54 -3.52
C VAL A 153 -8.57 -0.43 -4.03
N ASN A 154 -9.55 -0.72 -3.17
CA ASN A 154 -10.97 -0.66 -3.48
C ASN A 154 -11.81 -0.60 -2.17
N TYR A 155 -13.13 -0.52 -2.29
CA TYR A 155 -14.05 -0.46 -1.15
C TYR A 155 -14.96 -1.69 -1.05
N ILE A 156 -15.54 -1.88 0.13
CA ILE A 156 -16.54 -2.94 0.36
C ILE A 156 -17.94 -2.36 0.08
N ASP A 157 -18.61 -2.87 -0.96
CA ASP A 157 -20.02 -2.52 -1.23
C ASP A 157 -20.95 -3.29 -0.26
N PRO A 158 -21.87 -2.61 0.46
CA PRO A 158 -22.83 -3.27 1.35
C PRO A 158 -23.94 -4.10 0.67
N LEU A 159 -24.04 -4.14 -0.67
CA LEU A 159 -25.01 -4.97 -1.41
C LEU A 159 -24.36 -6.21 -2.09
N PRO A 160 -25.11 -7.28 -2.43
CA PRO A 160 -24.66 -8.64 -2.14
C PRO A 160 -23.52 -9.17 -3.01
N THR A 161 -22.41 -9.49 -2.33
CA THR A 161 -21.51 -10.64 -2.45
C THR A 161 -21.49 -11.40 -3.78
N MET A 162 -20.60 -10.99 -4.69
CA MET A 162 -19.48 -11.80 -5.21
C MET A 162 -18.65 -10.93 -6.18
N GLN A 163 -17.32 -10.95 -6.04
CA GLN A 163 -16.30 -10.38 -6.96
C GLN A 163 -15.68 -8.99 -6.68
N PHE A 164 -15.48 -8.60 -5.41
CA PHE A 164 -14.89 -7.29 -5.06
C PHE A 164 -13.40 -7.08 -5.45
N LEU A 165 -12.58 -8.13 -5.60
CA LEU A 165 -11.16 -7.96 -5.97
C LEU A 165 -10.93 -7.87 -7.49
N ASN A 166 -11.83 -8.44 -8.30
CA ASN A 166 -11.71 -8.42 -9.77
C ASN A 166 -12.12 -7.09 -10.39
N ASP A 167 -12.93 -6.28 -9.69
CA ASP A 167 -13.36 -4.95 -10.14
C ASP A 167 -12.39 -3.83 -9.72
N THR A 168 -11.24 -4.19 -9.14
CA THR A 168 -10.23 -3.21 -8.77
C THR A 168 -9.61 -2.60 -10.03
N ARG A 169 -9.61 -1.27 -10.13
CA ARG A 169 -8.95 -0.57 -11.25
C ARG A 169 -7.44 -0.69 -11.10
N LEU A 170 -6.78 -1.25 -12.13
CA LEU A 170 -5.32 -1.33 -12.20
C LEU A 170 -4.66 0.04 -12.03
N TYR A 171 -5.28 1.11 -12.57
CA TYR A 171 -4.81 2.48 -12.40
C TYR A 171 -4.66 2.87 -10.92
N THR A 172 -5.63 2.51 -10.06
CA THR A 172 -5.57 2.78 -8.62
C THR A 172 -4.41 2.03 -7.98
N VAL A 173 -4.23 0.75 -8.33
CA VAL A 173 -3.14 -0.09 -7.80
C VAL A 173 -1.78 0.45 -8.22
N MET A 174 -1.62 0.84 -9.49
CA MET A 174 -0.39 1.44 -10.01
C MET A 174 -0.07 2.77 -9.32
N ASN A 175 -1.07 3.63 -9.09
CA ASN A 175 -0.87 4.88 -8.36
C ASN A 175 -0.44 4.63 -6.91
N LEU A 176 -1.09 3.68 -6.22
CA LEU A 176 -0.71 3.28 -4.87
C LEU A 176 0.71 2.71 -4.82
N ALA A 177 1.08 1.85 -5.77
CA ALA A 177 2.42 1.28 -5.85
C ALA A 177 3.48 2.40 -6.01
N ASN A 178 3.25 3.33 -6.93
CA ASN A 178 4.11 4.51 -7.11
C ASN A 178 4.23 5.35 -5.82
N LYS A 179 3.11 5.60 -5.12
CA LYS A 179 3.13 6.35 -3.85
C LYS A 179 3.97 5.62 -2.79
N ILE A 180 3.77 4.32 -2.60
CA ILE A 180 4.50 3.52 -1.61
C ILE A 180 6.00 3.49 -1.94
N VAL A 181 6.35 3.30 -3.21
CA VAL A 181 7.75 3.34 -3.66
C VAL A 181 8.37 4.71 -3.40
N LYS A 182 7.66 5.81 -3.67
CA LYS A 182 8.13 7.17 -3.33
C LYS A 182 8.33 7.34 -1.83
N ILE A 183 7.40 6.87 -0.99
CA ILE A 183 7.52 6.92 0.48
C ILE A 183 8.81 6.24 0.94
N ILE A 184 9.06 5.02 0.46
CA ILE A 184 10.21 4.21 0.88
C ILE A 184 11.51 4.79 0.33
N THR A 185 11.54 5.20 -0.95
CA THR A 185 12.76 5.68 -1.61
C THR A 185 13.16 7.08 -1.19
N SER A 186 12.20 7.94 -0.85
CA SER A 186 12.50 9.29 -0.34
C SER A 186 13.16 9.25 1.04
N GLY A 187 12.93 8.18 1.82
CA GLY A 187 13.59 7.96 3.10
C GLY A 187 15.07 7.54 3.01
N ILE A 188 15.56 7.16 1.81
CA ILE A 188 16.92 6.63 1.61
C ILE A 188 17.98 7.74 1.48
N LYS A 189 17.59 8.96 1.11
CA LYS A 189 18.51 10.09 0.90
C LYS A 189 18.93 10.80 2.19
#